data_AF-A0A5Q0EJA5-F1
#
_entry.id   AF-A0A5Q0EJA5-F1
#
_cell.length_a   1.000
_cell.length_b   1.000
_cell.length_c   1.000
_cell.angle_alpha   90.00
_cell.angle_beta   90.00
_cell.angle_gamma   90.00
#
_symmetry.space_group_name_H-M   'P 1'
#
loop_
_entity.id
_entity.type
_entity.pdbx_description
1 polymer ?
#
loop_
_entity_poly.entity_id
_entity_poly.type
_entity_poly.pdbx_seq_one_letter_code
_entity_poly.pdbx_strand_id
1 'polypeptide(L)'
;MSLIQRITTSLRANIEQAVDQIENQDALIEAAIGEMRQANARARARLGRVQRDRQTLQSRRDELQQAAEQWRQRALRSAADETTALACLQRHNRCTEQCQQLEQDLAQQRLEEDRLRARLEQNERRIGQLSQRRHLLRTRESSLQAERLMQPRQDGPIDVESVFERWEGRLIEAEPVSASCSPLDSDLGVEFGPEFGPEAGVAAADPLAQRFAREEQDKALRRQLQVLLSKEQGDE
;
A
#
# COMPACT_ATOMS: atom_id res chain seq x y z
N MET A 1 33.45 22.81 21.64
CA MET A 1 34.63 22.24 20.95
C MET A 1 34.17 20.98 20.22
N SER A 2 34.07 21.04 18.88
CA SER A 2 33.23 20.13 18.08
C SER A 2 33.96 18.88 17.60
N LEU A 3 33.19 17.78 17.48
CA LEU A 3 33.55 16.51 16.84
C LEU A 3 33.97 16.67 15.37
N ILE A 4 33.70 17.83 14.77
CA ILE A 4 33.92 18.15 13.35
C ILE A 4 35.42 18.41 13.08
N GLN A 5 36.19 18.82 14.09
CA GLN A 5 37.64 19.02 13.94
C GLN A 5 38.46 17.73 14.02
N ARG A 6 37.91 16.63 14.53
CA ARG A 6 38.62 15.32 14.55
C ARG A 6 38.46 14.52 13.27
N ILE A 7 37.51 14.88 12.40
CA ILE A 7 37.28 14.22 11.10
C ILE A 7 38.27 14.69 10.02
N THR A 8 38.88 15.86 10.20
CA THR A 8 39.75 16.46 9.17
C THR A 8 41.20 15.97 9.21
N THR A 9 41.62 15.22 10.24
CA THR A 9 43.01 14.76 10.39
C THR A 9 43.24 13.31 9.92
N SER A 10 42.21 12.60 9.43
CA SER A 10 42.31 11.20 8.97
C SER A 10 42.11 11.01 7.46
N LEU A 11 42.34 12.05 6.66
CA LEU A 11 42.15 12.04 5.19
C LEU A 11 43.33 11.44 4.39
N ARG A 12 44.34 10.86 5.04
CA ARG A 12 45.56 10.36 4.37
C ARG A 12 46.02 8.94 4.73
N ALA A 13 45.13 8.11 5.27
CA ALA A 13 45.38 6.67 5.34
C ALA A 13 44.11 5.90 4.93
N ASN A 14 44.30 4.88 4.10
CA ASN A 14 43.37 3.82 3.72
C ASN A 14 42.53 4.07 2.45
N ILE A 15 43.20 3.96 1.29
CA ILE A 15 42.54 3.68 0.01
C ILE A 15 41.81 2.32 0.07
N GLU A 16 42.30 1.34 0.85
CA GLU A 16 41.58 0.09 1.15
C GLU A 16 40.24 0.31 1.88
N GLN A 17 40.16 1.24 2.84
CA GLN A 17 38.96 1.42 3.69
C GLN A 17 37.87 2.26 3.00
N ALA A 18 38.24 3.06 1.99
CA ALA A 18 37.27 3.74 1.12
C ALA A 18 36.57 2.77 0.15
N VAL A 19 37.21 1.66 -0.21
CA VAL A 19 36.59 0.60 -1.03
C VAL A 19 35.54 -0.15 -0.21
N ASP A 20 35.88 -0.59 1.01
CA ASP A 20 34.91 -1.27 1.90
C ASP A 20 33.68 -0.41 2.24
N GLN A 21 33.86 0.92 2.36
CA GLN A 21 32.78 1.84 2.70
C GLN A 21 31.88 2.19 1.51
N ILE A 22 32.38 2.07 0.27
CA ILE A 22 31.60 2.27 -0.96
C ILE A 22 30.93 0.98 -1.42
N GLU A 23 31.60 -0.18 -1.30
CA GLU A 23 31.01 -1.49 -1.60
C GLU A 23 29.77 -1.74 -0.74
N ASN A 24 29.82 -1.31 0.53
CA ASN A 24 28.69 -1.32 1.44
C ASN A 24 27.54 -0.38 0.99
N GLN A 25 27.85 0.75 0.33
CA GLN A 25 26.83 1.67 -0.19
C GLN A 25 26.13 1.14 -1.45
N ASP A 26 26.82 0.48 -2.38
CA ASP A 26 26.15 -0.16 -3.54
C ASP A 26 25.21 -1.28 -3.06
N ALA A 27 25.68 -2.10 -2.11
CA ALA A 27 24.88 -3.17 -1.50
C ALA A 27 23.64 -2.62 -0.78
N LEU A 28 23.78 -1.51 -0.04
CA LEU A 28 22.65 -0.86 0.63
C LEU A 28 21.62 -0.30 -0.37
N ILE A 29 22.07 0.37 -1.45
CA ILE A 29 21.19 0.90 -2.49
C ILE A 29 20.49 -0.25 -3.23
N GLU A 30 21.20 -1.34 -3.50
CA GLU A 30 20.64 -2.56 -4.09
C GLU A 30 19.55 -3.17 -3.20
N ALA A 31 19.83 -3.33 -1.91
CA ALA A 31 18.85 -3.84 -0.94
C ALA A 31 17.60 -2.95 -0.89
N ALA A 32 17.78 -1.63 -0.81
CA ALA A 32 16.65 -0.68 -0.80
C ALA A 32 15.81 -0.74 -2.09
N ILE A 33 16.45 -0.85 -3.27
CA ILE A 33 15.74 -1.05 -4.54
C ILE A 33 15.00 -2.40 -4.54
N GLY A 34 15.60 -3.45 -3.98
CA GLY A 34 14.99 -4.76 -3.80
C GLY A 34 13.73 -4.72 -2.94
N GLU A 35 13.79 -4.05 -1.78
CA GLU A 35 12.64 -3.83 -0.90
C GLU A 35 11.53 -3.05 -1.59
N MET A 36 11.86 -1.98 -2.33
CA MET A 36 10.89 -1.21 -3.11
C MET A 36 10.20 -2.09 -4.17
N ARG A 37 10.95 -2.95 -4.87
CA ARG A 37 10.38 -3.92 -5.83
C ARG A 37 9.45 -4.91 -5.15
N GLN A 38 9.84 -5.43 -3.98
CA GLN A 38 9.00 -6.37 -3.23
C GLN A 38 7.73 -5.70 -2.72
N ALA A 39 7.82 -4.47 -2.20
CA ALA A 39 6.67 -3.68 -1.78
C ALA A 39 5.72 -3.40 -2.96
N ASN A 40 6.25 -3.05 -4.13
CA ASN A 40 5.48 -2.83 -5.34
C ASN A 40 4.78 -4.13 -5.82
N ALA A 41 5.47 -5.26 -5.80
CA ALA A 41 4.89 -6.57 -6.13
C ALA A 41 3.74 -6.95 -5.18
N ARG A 42 3.92 -6.74 -3.88
CA ARG A 42 2.85 -6.94 -2.87
C ARG A 42 1.65 -6.02 -3.14
N ALA A 43 1.90 -4.76 -3.48
CA ALA A 43 0.86 -3.81 -3.80
C ALA A 43 0.11 -4.17 -5.10
N ARG A 44 0.80 -4.66 -6.15
CA ARG A 44 0.17 -5.22 -7.36
C ARG A 44 -0.72 -6.43 -7.03
N ALA A 45 -0.26 -7.33 -6.17
CA ALA A 45 -1.07 -8.47 -5.74
C ALA A 45 -2.34 -8.04 -4.97
N ARG A 46 -2.25 -7.00 -4.13
CA ARG A 46 -3.41 -6.40 -3.44
C ARG A 46 -4.37 -5.74 -4.43
N LEU A 47 -3.86 -4.99 -5.40
CA LEU A 47 -4.68 -4.40 -6.47
C LEU A 47 -5.47 -5.48 -7.23
N GLY A 48 -4.82 -6.61 -7.56
CA GLY A 48 -5.49 -7.74 -8.20
C GLY A 48 -6.56 -8.42 -7.33
N ARG A 49 -6.49 -8.32 -6.00
CA ARG A 49 -7.57 -8.77 -5.10
C ARG A 49 -8.74 -7.81 -5.14
N VAL A 50 -8.48 -6.51 -4.99
CA VAL A 50 -9.50 -5.44 -5.07
C VAL A 50 -10.26 -5.51 -6.40
N GLN A 51 -9.57 -5.77 -7.51
CA GLN A 51 -10.20 -5.96 -8.82
C GLN A 51 -11.19 -7.13 -8.86
N ARG A 52 -10.81 -8.27 -8.25
CA ARG A 52 -11.69 -9.46 -8.17
C ARG A 52 -12.89 -9.22 -7.26
N ASP A 53 -12.67 -8.55 -6.14
CA ASP A 53 -13.74 -8.18 -5.21
C ASP A 53 -14.74 -7.23 -5.91
N ARG A 54 -14.22 -6.23 -6.64
CA ARG A 54 -15.04 -5.34 -7.47
C ARG A 54 -15.82 -6.09 -8.54
N GLN A 55 -15.20 -7.05 -9.22
CA GLN A 55 -15.88 -7.86 -10.24
C GLN A 55 -17.01 -8.70 -9.62
N THR A 56 -16.79 -9.23 -8.41
CA THR A 56 -17.82 -9.95 -7.66
C THR A 56 -19.00 -9.04 -7.29
N LEU A 57 -18.71 -7.80 -6.86
CA LEU A 57 -19.75 -6.80 -6.59
C LEU A 57 -20.51 -6.38 -7.86
N GLN A 58 -19.84 -6.33 -9.02
CA GLN A 58 -20.48 -6.07 -10.30
C GLN A 58 -21.47 -7.17 -10.67
N SER A 59 -21.06 -8.44 -10.57
CA SER A 59 -21.98 -9.57 -10.79
C SER A 59 -23.18 -9.52 -9.86
N ARG A 60 -22.97 -9.22 -8.57
CA ARG A 60 -24.07 -9.10 -7.60
C ARG A 60 -25.02 -7.95 -7.95
N ARG A 61 -24.50 -6.82 -8.42
CA ARG A 61 -25.32 -5.72 -8.92
C ARG A 61 -26.14 -6.17 -10.14
N ASP A 62 -25.54 -6.88 -11.09
CA ASP A 62 -26.24 -7.40 -12.27
C ASP A 62 -27.38 -8.35 -11.90
N GLU A 63 -27.15 -9.26 -10.95
CA GLU A 63 -28.18 -10.16 -10.42
C GLU A 63 -29.34 -9.37 -9.79
N LEU A 64 -29.03 -8.34 -9.00
CA LEU A 64 -30.06 -7.49 -8.38
C LEU A 64 -30.83 -6.66 -9.41
N GLN A 65 -30.17 -6.16 -10.46
CA GLN A 65 -30.83 -5.45 -11.56
C GLN A 65 -31.79 -6.38 -12.32
N GLN A 66 -31.37 -7.60 -12.63
CA GLN A 66 -32.24 -8.60 -13.24
C GLN A 66 -33.40 -8.99 -12.33
N ALA A 67 -33.15 -9.17 -11.02
CA ALA A 67 -34.19 -9.46 -10.05
C ALA A 67 -35.20 -8.31 -9.94
N ALA A 68 -34.74 -7.05 -9.93
CA ALA A 68 -35.61 -5.87 -9.94
C ALA A 68 -36.54 -5.92 -11.15
N GLU A 69 -35.99 -6.10 -12.36
CA GLU A 69 -36.78 -6.17 -13.59
C GLU A 69 -37.81 -7.31 -13.57
N GLN A 70 -37.44 -8.49 -13.06
CA GLN A 70 -38.38 -9.60 -12.87
C GLN A 70 -39.51 -9.26 -11.91
N TRP A 71 -39.22 -8.56 -10.79
CA TRP A 71 -40.25 -8.12 -9.86
C TRP A 71 -41.16 -7.04 -10.46
N ARG A 72 -40.61 -6.15 -11.30
CA ARG A 72 -41.39 -5.16 -12.06
C ARG A 72 -42.39 -5.85 -12.99
N GLN A 73 -41.92 -6.81 -13.79
CA GLN A 73 -42.77 -7.57 -14.71
C GLN A 73 -43.83 -8.40 -13.97
N ARG A 74 -43.48 -9.00 -12.83
CA ARG A 74 -44.44 -9.73 -11.99
C ARG A 74 -45.50 -8.80 -11.42
N ALA A 75 -45.14 -7.60 -10.97
CA ALA A 75 -46.09 -6.61 -10.50
C ALA A 75 -47.11 -6.22 -11.58
N LEU A 76 -46.66 -6.05 -12.82
CA LEU A 76 -47.52 -5.73 -13.96
C LEU A 76 -48.48 -6.89 -14.29
N ARG A 77 -47.98 -8.13 -14.36
CA ARG A 77 -48.82 -9.31 -14.62
C ARG A 77 -49.85 -9.58 -13.54
N SER A 78 -49.54 -9.25 -12.30
CA SER A 78 -50.42 -9.42 -11.14
C SER A 78 -51.26 -8.17 -10.82
N ALA A 79 -51.36 -7.20 -11.75
CA ALA A 79 -52.09 -5.95 -11.51
C ALA A 79 -53.57 -6.14 -11.13
N ALA A 80 -54.18 -7.28 -11.49
CA ALA A 80 -55.53 -7.63 -11.06
C ALA A 80 -55.63 -7.91 -9.55
N ASP A 81 -54.57 -8.47 -8.95
CA ASP A 81 -54.47 -8.77 -7.52
C ASP A 81 -53.60 -7.72 -6.83
N GLU A 82 -54.21 -6.59 -6.45
CA GLU A 82 -53.53 -5.39 -5.94
C GLU A 82 -52.53 -5.71 -4.81
N THR A 83 -52.88 -6.57 -3.86
CA THR A 83 -52.02 -6.94 -2.74
C THR A 83 -50.71 -7.61 -3.19
N THR A 84 -50.79 -8.48 -4.20
CA THR A 84 -49.63 -9.18 -4.74
C THR A 84 -48.77 -8.28 -5.62
N ALA A 85 -49.39 -7.36 -6.37
CA ALA A 85 -48.68 -6.39 -7.19
C ALA A 85 -47.91 -5.39 -6.33
N LEU A 86 -48.52 -4.90 -5.23
CA LEU A 86 -47.85 -4.04 -4.26
C LEU A 86 -46.66 -4.75 -3.59
N ALA A 87 -46.82 -6.02 -3.20
CA ALA A 87 -45.72 -6.81 -2.64
C ALA A 87 -44.56 -7.01 -3.64
N CYS A 88 -44.87 -7.21 -4.93
CA CYS A 88 -43.85 -7.29 -5.97
C CYS A 88 -43.13 -5.94 -6.18
N LEU A 89 -43.85 -4.82 -6.16
CA LEU A 89 -43.25 -3.49 -6.24
C LEU A 89 -42.38 -3.16 -5.05
N GLN A 90 -42.77 -3.57 -3.83
CA GLN A 90 -41.91 -3.44 -2.65
C GLN A 90 -40.57 -4.15 -2.84
N ARG A 91 -40.60 -5.38 -3.39
CA ARG A 91 -39.38 -6.15 -3.69
C ARG A 91 -38.55 -5.50 -4.80
N HIS A 92 -39.19 -5.01 -5.86
CA HIS A 92 -38.53 -4.24 -6.92
C HIS A 92 -37.80 -3.03 -6.34
N ASN A 93 -38.47 -2.22 -5.50
CA ASN A 93 -37.89 -1.02 -4.93
C ASN A 93 -36.71 -1.36 -4.03
N ARG A 94 -36.82 -2.41 -3.19
CA ARG A 94 -35.70 -2.89 -2.38
C ARG A 94 -34.50 -3.33 -3.21
N CYS A 95 -34.72 -4.09 -4.29
CA CYS A 95 -33.64 -4.48 -5.20
C CYS A 95 -33.00 -3.25 -5.86
N THR A 96 -33.81 -2.27 -6.26
CA THR A 96 -33.36 -1.02 -6.89
C THR A 96 -32.51 -0.17 -5.94
N GLU A 97 -32.95 -0.01 -4.69
CA GLU A 97 -32.18 0.67 -3.64
C GLU A 97 -30.83 -0.01 -3.39
N GLN A 98 -30.82 -1.35 -3.30
CA GLN A 98 -29.59 -2.11 -3.14
C GLN A 98 -28.66 -1.98 -4.35
N CYS A 99 -29.19 -1.95 -5.58
CA CYS A 99 -28.41 -1.67 -6.79
C CYS A 99 -27.77 -0.29 -6.73
N GLN A 100 -28.53 0.74 -6.35
CA GLN A 100 -28.01 2.11 -6.26
C GLN A 100 -26.89 2.24 -5.23
N GLN A 101 -27.03 1.58 -4.07
CA GLN A 101 -25.97 1.52 -3.06
C GLN A 101 -24.70 0.84 -3.62
N LEU A 102 -24.86 -0.32 -4.25
CA LEU A 102 -23.74 -1.04 -4.87
C LEU A 102 -23.08 -0.23 -6.00
N GLU A 103 -23.83 0.54 -6.77
CA GLU A 103 -23.27 1.40 -7.82
C GLU A 103 -22.41 2.53 -7.25
N GLN A 104 -22.84 3.13 -6.14
CA GLN A 104 -22.04 4.13 -5.43
C GLN A 104 -20.74 3.52 -4.89
N ASP A 105 -20.83 2.35 -4.24
CA ASP A 105 -19.66 1.63 -3.72
C ASP A 105 -18.70 1.24 -4.84
N LEU A 106 -19.22 0.73 -5.97
CA LEU A 106 -18.43 0.40 -7.15
C LEU A 106 -17.74 1.61 -7.75
N ALA A 107 -18.39 2.78 -7.78
CA ALA A 107 -17.79 4.02 -8.25
C ALA A 107 -16.62 4.46 -7.36
N GLN A 108 -16.79 4.38 -6.03
CA GLN A 108 -15.72 4.68 -5.07
C GLN A 108 -14.55 3.71 -5.22
N GLN A 109 -14.83 2.41 -5.34
CA GLN A 109 -13.79 1.39 -5.54
C GLN A 109 -12.99 1.59 -6.82
N ARG A 110 -13.65 1.98 -7.92
CA ARG A 110 -12.95 2.31 -9.19
C ARG A 110 -11.98 3.47 -9.02
N LEU A 111 -12.42 4.53 -8.34
CA LEU A 111 -11.58 5.71 -8.09
C LEU A 111 -10.36 5.37 -7.23
N GLU A 112 -10.54 4.55 -6.20
CA GLU A 112 -9.41 4.06 -5.39
C GLU A 112 -8.49 3.11 -6.16
N GLU A 113 -9.05 2.24 -7.00
CA GLU A 113 -8.29 1.36 -7.90
C GLU A 113 -7.38 2.17 -8.85
N ASP A 114 -7.92 3.23 -9.47
CA ASP A 114 -7.18 4.09 -10.38
C ASP A 114 -6.08 4.88 -9.65
N ARG A 115 -6.37 5.36 -8.44
CA ARG A 115 -5.37 5.99 -7.56
C ARG A 115 -4.23 5.02 -7.22
N LEU A 116 -4.56 3.77 -6.88
CA LEU A 116 -3.58 2.73 -6.58
C LEU A 116 -2.71 2.38 -7.81
N ARG A 117 -3.33 2.26 -8.99
CA ARG A 117 -2.62 2.05 -10.27
C ARG A 117 -1.63 3.18 -10.57
N ALA A 118 -2.08 4.43 -10.48
CA ALA A 118 -1.22 5.58 -10.72
C ALA A 118 0.00 5.62 -9.76
N ARG A 119 -0.22 5.32 -8.47
CA ARG A 119 0.86 5.23 -7.47
C ARG A 119 1.83 4.08 -7.78
N LEU A 120 1.33 2.93 -8.23
CA LEU A 120 2.17 1.80 -8.64
C LEU A 120 3.08 2.15 -9.81
N GLU A 121 2.53 2.76 -10.86
CA GLU A 121 3.30 3.22 -12.01
C GLU A 121 4.36 4.26 -11.61
N GLN A 122 4.00 5.21 -10.75
CA GLN A 122 4.94 6.20 -10.23
C GLN A 122 6.12 5.53 -9.50
N ASN A 123 5.81 4.55 -8.64
CA ASN A 123 6.84 3.80 -7.91
C ASN A 123 7.73 2.98 -8.85
N GLU A 124 7.18 2.39 -9.90
CA GLU A 124 7.95 1.65 -10.90
C GLU A 124 8.91 2.56 -11.67
N ARG A 125 8.44 3.74 -12.09
CA ARG A 125 9.31 4.76 -12.70
C ARG A 125 10.42 5.16 -11.74
N ARG A 126 10.11 5.36 -10.45
CA ARG A 126 11.10 5.72 -9.43
C ARG A 126 12.14 4.61 -9.21
N ILE A 127 11.71 3.35 -9.14
CA ILE A 127 12.60 2.19 -9.07
C ILE A 127 13.54 2.14 -10.28
N GLY A 128 13.01 2.40 -11.48
CA GLY A 128 13.81 2.49 -12.71
C GLY A 128 14.88 3.58 -12.64
N GLN A 129 14.50 4.79 -12.23
CA GLN A 129 15.43 5.93 -12.06
C GLN A 129 16.54 5.63 -11.05
N LEU A 130 16.21 5.04 -9.89
CA LEU A 130 17.18 4.68 -8.87
C LEU A 130 18.14 3.58 -9.37
N SER A 131 17.61 2.59 -10.10
CA SER A 131 18.41 1.52 -10.70
C SER A 131 19.40 2.07 -11.73
N GLN A 132 18.96 2.98 -12.60
CA GLN A 132 19.83 3.63 -13.58
C GLN A 132 20.91 4.49 -12.89
N ARG A 133 20.53 5.27 -11.87
CA ARG A 133 21.46 6.11 -11.12
C ARG A 133 22.53 5.27 -10.42
N ARG A 134 22.14 4.15 -9.81
CA ARG A 134 23.06 3.17 -9.22
C ARG A 134 24.05 2.66 -10.28
N HIS A 135 23.57 2.22 -11.43
CA HIS A 135 24.42 1.72 -12.51
C HIS A 135 25.46 2.77 -12.95
N LEU A 136 25.04 4.02 -13.15
CA LEU A 136 25.95 5.11 -13.51
C LEU A 136 27.02 5.36 -12.45
N LEU A 137 26.66 5.32 -11.16
CA LEU A 137 27.62 5.49 -10.06
C LEU A 137 28.63 4.35 -10.02
N ARG A 138 28.18 3.11 -10.19
CA ARG A 138 29.05 1.92 -10.26
C ARG A 138 29.98 1.96 -11.46
N THR A 139 29.52 2.39 -12.64
CA THR A 139 30.39 2.56 -13.80
C THR A 139 31.45 3.62 -13.54
N ARG A 140 31.08 4.79 -13.00
CA ARG A 140 32.04 5.85 -12.63
C ARG A 140 33.08 5.38 -11.63
N GLU A 141 32.66 4.62 -10.63
CA GLU A 141 33.57 4.01 -9.66
C GLU A 141 34.59 3.10 -10.35
N SER A 142 34.13 2.19 -11.22
CA SER A 142 35.02 1.30 -11.99
C SER A 142 36.01 2.07 -12.88
N SER A 143 35.57 3.16 -13.52
CA SER A 143 36.44 4.04 -14.32
C SER A 143 37.49 4.73 -13.46
N LEU A 144 37.10 5.31 -12.32
CA LEU A 144 38.04 5.94 -11.38
C LEU A 144 39.03 4.93 -10.79
N GLN A 145 38.59 3.70 -10.53
CA GLN A 145 39.46 2.62 -10.07
C GLN A 145 40.47 2.22 -11.15
N ALA A 146 40.02 2.08 -12.41
CA ALA A 146 40.90 1.81 -13.54
C ALA A 146 41.92 2.95 -13.77
N GLU A 147 41.48 4.22 -13.70
CA GLU A 147 42.37 5.39 -13.79
C GLU A 147 43.41 5.41 -12.66
N ARG A 148 43.04 5.06 -11.43
CA ARG A 148 43.99 4.93 -10.31
C ARG A 148 45.02 3.83 -10.53
N LEU A 149 44.62 2.71 -11.14
CA LEU A 149 45.54 1.62 -11.48
C LEU A 149 46.49 2.00 -12.63
N MET A 150 46.03 2.83 -13.57
CA MET A 150 46.80 3.28 -14.73
C MET A 150 47.69 4.50 -14.43
N GLN A 151 47.44 5.25 -13.36
CA GLN A 151 48.35 6.33 -12.96
C GLN A 151 49.70 5.72 -12.57
N PRO A 152 50.81 6.07 -13.25
CA PRO A 152 52.13 5.67 -12.82
C PRO A 152 52.31 6.20 -11.40
N ARG A 153 52.60 5.31 -10.46
CA ARG A 153 52.96 5.68 -9.09
C ARG A 153 54.10 6.71 -9.23
N GLN A 154 53.85 7.97 -8.86
CA GLN A 154 54.83 9.05 -8.93
C GLN A 154 55.90 8.91 -7.82
N ASP A 155 56.26 7.67 -7.48
CA ASP A 155 57.45 7.40 -6.74
C ASP A 155 58.55 7.23 -7.80
N GLY A 156 59.58 8.08 -7.73
CA GLY A 156 60.88 7.76 -8.31
C GLY A 156 61.39 6.40 -7.79
N PRO A 157 62.60 5.96 -8.15
CA PRO A 157 63.12 4.66 -7.71
C PRO A 157 62.88 4.47 -6.20
N ILE A 158 62.13 3.42 -5.88
CA ILE A 158 61.63 3.13 -4.52
C ILE A 158 62.84 3.01 -3.59
N ASP A 159 62.91 3.90 -2.58
CA ASP A 159 63.84 3.75 -1.47
C ASP A 159 63.31 2.67 -0.53
N VAL A 160 63.78 1.44 -0.77
CA VAL A 160 63.35 0.20 -0.10
C VAL A 160 63.59 0.27 1.42
N GLU A 161 64.56 1.08 1.85
CA GLU A 161 64.90 1.32 3.26
C GLU A 161 63.72 1.94 4.04
N SER A 162 63.05 2.94 3.43
CA SER A 162 61.92 3.66 4.05
C SER A 162 60.65 2.81 4.22
N VAL A 163 60.50 1.77 3.40
CA VAL A 163 59.39 0.79 3.49
C VAL A 163 59.67 -0.21 4.61
N PHE A 164 60.94 -0.54 4.83
CA PHE A 164 61.40 -1.45 5.90
C PHE A 164 61.21 -0.83 7.28
N GLU A 165 61.66 0.41 7.52
CA GLU A 165 61.49 1.10 8.82
C GLU A 165 60.01 1.24 9.23
N ARG A 166 59.12 1.48 8.24
CA ARG A 166 57.67 1.58 8.46
C ARG A 166 57.01 0.23 8.75
N TRP A 167 57.62 -0.85 8.28
CA TRP A 167 57.17 -2.21 8.59
C TRP A 167 57.59 -2.61 9.99
N GLU A 168 58.82 -2.29 10.38
CA GLU A 168 59.33 -2.54 11.74
C GLU A 168 58.55 -1.78 12.81
N GLY A 169 58.16 -0.52 12.55
CA GLY A 169 57.32 0.26 13.47
C GLY A 169 55.93 -0.33 13.71
N ARG A 170 55.30 -0.93 12.69
CA ARG A 170 53.97 -1.57 12.82
C ARG A 170 54.02 -2.93 13.51
N LEU A 171 55.17 -3.59 13.51
CA LEU A 171 55.36 -4.88 14.17
C LEU A 171 55.48 -4.72 15.70
N ILE A 172 56.02 -3.58 16.16
CA ILE A 172 56.14 -3.23 17.59
C ILE A 172 54.77 -2.88 18.21
N GLU A 173 53.86 -2.27 17.45
CA GLU A 173 52.52 -1.91 17.93
C GLU A 173 51.54 -3.09 17.99
N ALA A 174 51.87 -4.23 17.39
CA ALA A 174 50.97 -5.37 17.22
C ALA A 174 51.16 -6.51 18.22
N GLU A 175 51.94 -6.32 19.30
CA GLU A 175 52.14 -7.34 20.34
C GLU A 175 51.02 -7.28 21.42
N PRO A 176 50.20 -8.34 21.62
CA PRO A 176 48.97 -8.25 22.41
C PRO A 176 49.15 -8.63 23.90
N VAL A 177 48.53 -7.86 24.81
CA VAL A 177 48.16 -8.32 26.16
C VAL A 177 46.68 -8.72 26.16
N SER A 178 46.45 -9.99 26.48
CA SER A 178 45.18 -10.72 26.44
C SER A 178 44.34 -10.54 27.73
N ALA A 179 43.01 -10.57 27.60
CA ALA A 179 42.00 -11.22 28.49
C ALA A 179 40.62 -10.52 28.36
N SER A 180 39.58 -11.21 27.85
CA SER A 180 38.49 -11.89 28.62
C SER A 180 37.40 -10.90 29.11
N CYS A 181 36.07 -11.09 29.04
CA CYS A 181 35.21 -12.26 29.00
C CYS A 181 33.78 -11.88 28.52
N SER A 182 32.92 -12.89 28.36
CA SER A 182 31.61 -12.97 27.69
C SER A 182 30.37 -12.56 28.55
N PRO A 183 29.10 -12.67 28.05
CA PRO A 183 27.94 -11.80 28.34
C PRO A 183 26.87 -12.40 29.29
N LEU A 184 25.78 -11.66 29.60
CA LEU A 184 24.38 -12.14 29.81
C LEU A 184 23.36 -11.00 30.11
N ASP A 185 22.09 -11.39 30.26
CA ASP A 185 20.80 -10.81 29.79
C ASP A 185 19.85 -10.30 30.93
N SER A 186 18.73 -9.66 30.53
CA SER A 186 17.46 -9.31 31.24
C SER A 186 17.38 -8.12 32.24
N ASP A 187 16.41 -7.21 32.03
CA ASP A 187 15.25 -7.01 32.95
C ASP A 187 14.10 -6.16 32.34
N LEU A 188 12.87 -6.46 32.78
CA LEU A 188 11.52 -6.01 32.40
C LEU A 188 11.19 -4.60 32.97
N GLY A 189 10.32 -3.76 32.38
CA GLY A 189 8.85 -3.85 32.37
C GLY A 189 8.21 -2.96 33.46
N VAL A 190 7.58 -1.83 33.09
CA VAL A 190 6.85 -0.93 34.01
C VAL A 190 5.39 -0.73 33.54
N GLU A 191 4.45 -0.92 34.47
CA GLU A 191 2.99 -0.76 34.38
C GLU A 191 2.52 0.71 34.41
N PHE A 192 1.33 0.99 33.86
CA PHE A 192 0.35 1.96 34.40
C PHE A 192 -1.08 1.64 33.89
N GLY A 193 -2.08 1.57 34.78
CA GLY A 193 -3.52 1.69 34.49
C GLY A 193 -4.09 3.03 35.01
N PRO A 194 -5.41 3.23 35.26
CA PRO A 194 -6.63 2.54 34.78
C PRO A 194 -7.79 3.51 34.33
N GLU A 195 -8.98 2.93 34.07
CA GLU A 195 -10.38 3.48 34.11
C GLU A 195 -10.93 4.51 33.10
N PHE A 196 -12.04 4.17 32.42
CA PHE A 196 -13.40 4.74 32.60
C PHE A 196 -14.43 4.02 31.68
N GLY A 197 -15.65 3.80 32.19
CA GLY A 197 -16.76 3.06 31.54
C GLY A 197 -17.66 3.90 30.61
N PRO A 198 -18.99 3.67 30.60
CA PRO A 198 -19.67 2.92 29.54
C PRO A 198 -20.74 3.73 28.77
N GLU A 199 -21.49 3.00 27.92
CA GLU A 199 -22.82 3.29 27.36
C GLU A 199 -22.94 3.77 25.91
N ALA A 200 -23.66 2.97 25.12
CA ALA A 200 -24.59 3.48 24.12
C ALA A 200 -25.78 2.52 24.04
N GLY A 201 -26.89 2.92 24.65
CA GLY A 201 -28.17 2.23 24.59
C GLY A 201 -28.71 2.20 23.16
N VAL A 202 -29.20 1.04 22.74
CA VAL A 202 -29.96 0.89 21.51
C VAL A 202 -31.40 1.29 21.81
N ALA A 203 -31.81 2.42 21.22
CA ALA A 203 -33.17 2.92 21.27
C ALA A 203 -34.15 1.92 20.63
N ALA A 204 -35.11 1.43 21.41
CA ALA A 204 -36.27 0.71 20.90
C ALA A 204 -37.18 1.71 20.18
N ALA A 205 -37.44 1.47 18.89
CA ALA A 205 -38.26 2.33 18.03
C ALA A 205 -39.75 2.31 18.41
N ASP A 206 -40.38 3.48 18.42
CA ASP A 206 -41.80 3.74 18.70
C ASP A 206 -42.74 2.97 17.73
N PRO A 207 -43.69 2.15 18.22
CA PRO A 207 -44.59 1.33 17.39
C PRO A 207 -45.67 2.13 16.64
N LEU A 208 -46.00 3.36 17.02
CA LEU A 208 -46.98 4.19 16.29
C LEU A 208 -46.35 4.84 15.05
N ALA A 209 -45.10 5.29 15.15
CA ALA A 209 -44.34 5.80 14.01
C ALA A 209 -44.20 4.75 12.89
N GLN A 210 -44.09 3.46 13.25
CA GLN A 210 -44.04 2.36 12.29
C GLN A 210 -45.34 2.16 11.52
N ARG A 211 -46.51 2.47 12.11
CA ARG A 211 -47.81 2.30 11.45
C ARG A 211 -48.06 3.40 10.42
N PHE A 212 -47.79 4.66 10.78
CA PHE A 212 -47.88 5.78 9.84
C PHE A 212 -46.90 5.62 8.66
N ALA A 213 -45.66 5.18 8.93
CA ALA A 213 -44.69 4.91 7.88
C ALA A 213 -45.16 3.82 6.90
N ARG A 214 -45.85 2.78 7.37
CA ARG A 214 -46.41 1.72 6.51
C ARG A 214 -47.56 2.22 5.64
N GLU A 215 -48.47 3.03 6.18
CA GLU A 215 -49.59 3.58 5.40
C GLU A 215 -49.13 4.56 4.32
N GLU A 216 -48.11 5.37 4.59
CA GLU A 216 -47.50 6.25 3.58
C GLU A 216 -46.78 5.46 2.49
N GLN A 217 -46.07 4.39 2.86
CA GLN A 217 -45.42 3.47 1.92
C GLN A 217 -46.43 2.81 0.99
N ASP A 218 -47.55 2.31 1.50
CA ASP A 218 -48.59 1.68 0.68
C ASP A 218 -49.24 2.66 -0.31
N LYS A 219 -49.50 3.91 0.12
CA LYS A 219 -50.00 4.96 -0.77
C LYS A 219 -49.00 5.29 -1.88
N ALA A 220 -47.71 5.34 -1.57
CA ALA A 220 -46.66 5.61 -2.55
C ALA A 220 -46.55 4.48 -3.59
N LEU A 221 -46.60 3.22 -3.14
CA LEU A 221 -46.56 2.04 -4.02
C LEU A 221 -47.75 1.99 -4.97
N ARG A 222 -48.95 2.33 -4.49
CA ARG A 222 -50.16 2.42 -5.33
C ARG A 222 -50.02 3.45 -6.44
N ARG A 223 -49.50 4.64 -6.13
CA ARG A 223 -49.23 5.68 -7.14
C ARG A 223 -48.21 5.19 -8.18
N GLN A 224 -47.16 4.51 -7.73
CA GLN A 224 -46.14 3.96 -8.61
C GLN A 224 -46.71 2.88 -9.55
N LEU A 225 -47.55 1.98 -9.03
CA LEU A 225 -48.24 0.96 -9.83
C LEU A 225 -49.10 1.60 -10.92
N GLN A 226 -49.87 2.63 -10.57
CA GLN A 226 -50.73 3.33 -11.51
C GLN A 226 -49.92 3.98 -12.65
N VAL A 227 -48.79 4.64 -12.34
CA VAL A 227 -47.90 5.23 -13.34
C VAL A 227 -47.28 4.17 -14.26
N LEU A 228 -46.89 3.02 -13.72
CA LEU A 228 -46.34 1.92 -14.52
C LEU A 228 -47.37 1.36 -15.51
N LEU A 229 -48.62 1.18 -15.06
CA LEU A 229 -49.71 0.73 -15.93
C LEU A 229 -50.05 1.77 -17.00
N SER A 230 -50.08 3.06 -16.66
CA SER A 230 -50.28 4.14 -17.64
C SER A 230 -49.20 4.17 -18.72
N LYS A 231 -47.95 3.86 -18.36
CA LYS A 231 -46.84 3.83 -19.32
C LYS A 231 -46.94 2.66 -20.29
N GLU A 232 -47.28 1.46 -19.83
CA GLU A 232 -47.44 0.32 -20.74
C GLU A 232 -48.65 0.48 -21.67
N GLN A 233 -49.74 1.10 -21.21
CA GLN A 233 -50.92 1.39 -22.05
C GLN A 233 -50.69 2.50 -23.09
N GLY A 234 -49.59 3.26 -23.00
CA GLY A 234 -49.22 4.30 -23.95
C GLY A 234 -48.13 3.92 -24.95
N ASP A 235 -47.47 2.77 -24.75
CA ASP A 235 -46.45 2.21 -25.65
C ASP A 235 -47.01 1.11 -26.59
N GLU A 236 -48.30 0.74 -26.46
CA GLU A 236 -49.09 -0.04 -27.44
C GLU A 236 -49.77 0.86 -28.48
#